data_AF-A0A397VD59-F1
#
_entry.id   AF-A0A397VD59-F1
#
_cell.length_a   1.000
_cell.length_b   1.000
_cell.length_c   1.000
_cell.angle_alpha   90.00
_cell.angle_beta   90.00
_cell.angle_gamma   90.00
#
_symmetry.space_group_name_H-M   'P 1'
#
loop_
_entity.id
_entity.type
_entity.pdbx_description
1 polymer ?
#
loop_
_entity_poly.entity_id
_entity_poly.type
_entity_poly.pdbx_seq_one_letter_code
_entity_poly.pdbx_strand_id
1 'polypeptide(L)'
;MNPKIPEERKYIKELTQEYIYLCEKLDYKEKYKVKGKDIYDREEISEIGIKFKNLYTAKKLLKRTKLFYEAIQEEITRIAIQYYLENNEKLMIYNCFKNKRYHFYFLESESFYRFINILQEEEPVEEYERQYIQKEYRSSISLIIRKQVPTANLFEFRPYSHTDSQHYFDKIPTVEQLLSGEYRYN
;
A
#
# COMPACT_ATOMS: atom_id res chain seq x y z
N MET A 1 14.37 -16.18 -21.99
CA MET A 1 15.09 -16.16 -20.69
C MET A 1 14.41 -15.14 -19.81
N ASN A 2 14.04 -15.49 -18.57
CA ASN A 2 13.26 -14.64 -17.67
C ASN A 2 14.10 -14.27 -16.43
N PRO A 3 14.93 -13.21 -16.46
CA PRO A 3 15.91 -12.93 -15.40
C PRO A 3 15.34 -12.13 -14.21
N LYS A 4 14.05 -11.77 -14.21
CA LYS A 4 13.49 -10.72 -13.32
C LYS A 4 12.86 -11.19 -12.00
N ILE A 5 12.68 -12.50 -11.81
CA ILE A 5 12.06 -13.10 -10.62
C ILE A 5 12.76 -12.74 -9.28
N PRO A 6 14.10 -12.58 -9.20
CA PRO A 6 14.76 -12.28 -7.93
C PRO A 6 14.47 -10.87 -7.39
N GLU A 7 14.42 -9.86 -8.26
CA GLU A 7 14.19 -8.46 -7.86
C GLU A 7 12.76 -8.23 -7.39
N GLU A 8 11.78 -8.82 -8.10
CA GLU A 8 10.37 -8.77 -7.72
C GLU A 8 10.14 -9.38 -6.32
N ARG A 9 10.82 -10.49 -6.02
CA ARG A 9 10.77 -11.10 -4.68
C ARG A 9 11.39 -10.25 -3.59
N LYS A 10 12.50 -9.55 -3.87
CA LYS A 10 13.15 -8.67 -2.88
C LYS A 10 12.24 -7.49 -2.52
N TYR A 11 11.68 -6.83 -3.53
CA TYR A 11 10.73 -5.73 -3.34
C TYR A 11 9.48 -6.16 -2.55
N ILE A 12 8.92 -7.34 -2.85
CA ILE A 12 7.76 -7.88 -2.13
C ILE A 12 8.05 -8.20 -0.66
N LYS A 13 9.24 -8.72 -0.35
CA LYS A 13 9.65 -8.94 1.04
C LYS A 13 9.74 -7.62 1.81
N GLU A 14 10.35 -6.59 1.22
CA GLU A 14 10.46 -5.26 1.84
C GLU A 14 9.08 -4.60 2.05
N LEU A 15 8.20 -4.70 1.05
CA LEU A 15 6.79 -4.29 1.17
C LEU A 15 6.08 -5.01 2.32
N THR A 16 6.26 -6.33 2.43
CA THR A 16 5.62 -7.14 3.47
C THR A 16 6.13 -6.78 4.86
N GLN A 17 7.43 -6.50 5.01
CA GLN A 17 8.00 -6.01 6.28
C GLN A 17 7.43 -4.64 6.65
N GLU A 18 7.34 -3.72 5.69
CA GLU A 18 6.75 -2.41 5.91
C GLU A 18 5.26 -2.55 6.26
N TYR A 19 4.52 -3.46 5.62
CA TYR A 19 3.13 -3.77 5.95
C TYR A 19 2.96 -4.27 7.37
N ILE A 20 3.78 -5.24 7.81
CA ILE A 20 3.77 -5.75 9.19
C ILE A 20 3.99 -4.60 10.16
N TYR A 21 5.05 -3.81 9.95
CA TYR A 21 5.39 -2.69 10.81
C TYR A 21 4.28 -1.64 10.87
N LEU A 22 3.69 -1.28 9.72
CA LEU A 22 2.55 -0.39 9.65
C LEU A 22 1.37 -0.97 10.44
N CYS A 23 1.04 -2.25 10.28
CA CYS A 23 -0.03 -2.87 11.06
C CYS A 23 0.25 -2.81 12.56
N GLU A 24 1.45 -3.14 13.03
CA GLU A 24 1.80 -3.01 14.46
C GLU A 24 1.69 -1.57 15.00
N LYS A 25 2.04 -0.57 14.18
CA LYS A 25 1.96 0.85 14.58
C LYS A 25 0.56 1.44 14.44
N LEU A 26 -0.24 0.88 13.53
CA LEU A 26 -1.57 1.34 13.14
C LEU A 26 -2.70 0.48 13.75
N ASP A 27 -2.43 -0.55 14.56
CA ASP A 27 -3.51 -1.31 15.21
C ASP A 27 -3.98 -0.58 16.46
N TYR A 28 -5.21 -0.08 16.41
CA TYR A 28 -5.89 0.65 17.49
C TYR A 28 -7.36 0.26 17.52
N LYS A 29 -7.99 0.58 18.65
CA LYS A 29 -9.44 0.53 18.84
C LYS A 29 -10.07 1.60 17.94
N GLU A 30 -10.38 1.25 16.68
CA GLU A 30 -11.10 2.12 15.74
C GLU A 30 -12.41 2.58 16.40
N LYS A 31 -12.43 3.82 16.90
CA LYS A 31 -13.67 4.46 17.34
C LYS A 31 -14.12 5.38 16.22
N TYR A 32 -15.00 4.87 15.37
CA TYR A 32 -15.66 5.66 14.34
C TYR A 32 -16.57 6.70 15.00
N LYS A 33 -16.23 7.98 14.90
CA LYS A 33 -17.16 9.08 15.14
C LYS A 33 -17.21 9.90 13.86
N VAL A 34 -18.27 9.70 13.09
CA VAL A 34 -18.47 10.40 11.82
C VAL A 34 -19.05 11.78 12.10
N LYS A 35 -18.36 12.83 11.65
CA LYS A 35 -18.91 14.15 11.29
C LYS A 35 -17.84 15.00 10.56
N GLY A 36 -18.06 15.32 9.28
CA GLY A 36 -17.35 16.32 8.44
C GLY A 36 -16.75 15.79 7.10
N LYS A 37 -16.17 16.70 6.29
CA LYS A 37 -16.04 16.73 4.81
C LYS A 37 -14.96 15.92 4.05
N ASP A 38 -15.24 15.80 2.75
CA ASP A 38 -14.52 15.09 1.71
C ASP A 38 -13.08 15.64 1.44
N ILE A 39 -12.08 14.75 1.41
CA ILE A 39 -10.67 15.05 1.11
C ILE A 39 -10.43 15.61 -0.31
N TYR A 40 -11.43 15.48 -1.19
CA TYR A 40 -11.38 16.03 -2.55
C TYR A 40 -11.89 17.49 -2.63
N ASP A 41 -12.58 18.00 -1.60
CA ASP A 41 -13.13 19.36 -1.53
C ASP A 41 -12.81 20.04 -0.18
N ARG A 42 -11.79 20.92 -0.18
CA ARG A 42 -11.20 21.58 1.01
C ARG A 42 -12.07 22.67 1.68
N GLU A 43 -13.40 22.62 1.59
CA GLU A 43 -14.28 23.70 2.10
C GLU A 43 -14.92 23.46 3.49
N GLU A 44 -14.76 22.29 4.14
CA GLU A 44 -15.09 22.07 5.57
C GLU A 44 -14.13 21.04 6.14
N ILE A 45 -13.94 21.15 7.45
CA ILE A 45 -13.02 20.36 8.24
C ILE A 45 -13.78 19.17 8.84
N SER A 46 -13.49 17.93 8.39
CA SER A 46 -13.59 16.76 9.28
C SER A 46 -12.21 16.38 9.76
N GLU A 47 -12.06 16.37 11.07
CA GLU A 47 -10.95 15.67 11.70
C GLU A 47 -11.30 14.19 11.87
N ILE A 48 -10.67 13.36 11.05
CA ILE A 48 -10.59 11.92 11.31
C ILE A 48 -9.62 11.75 12.49
N GLY A 49 -10.16 11.53 13.69
CA GLY A 49 -9.36 11.31 14.89
C GLY A 49 -8.84 9.88 15.00
N ILE A 50 -7.94 9.45 14.11
CA ILE A 50 -7.22 8.19 14.30
C ILE A 50 -6.00 8.45 15.18
N LYS A 51 -6.10 8.16 16.48
CA LYS A 51 -4.92 8.19 17.35
C LYS A 51 -4.03 6.98 17.07
N PHE A 52 -3.15 7.09 16.09
CA PHE A 52 -2.10 6.11 15.89
C PHE A 52 -1.15 6.10 17.09
N LYS A 53 -0.71 4.90 17.49
CA LYS A 53 0.32 4.76 18.52
C LYS A 53 1.63 5.40 18.06
N ASN A 54 1.93 5.35 16.76
CA ASN A 54 3.05 6.04 16.13
C ASN A 54 2.72 6.43 14.68
N LEU A 55 2.39 7.71 14.47
CA LEU A 55 2.30 8.31 13.13
C LEU A 55 3.71 8.60 12.59
N TYR A 56 3.95 8.37 11.30
CA TYR A 56 5.22 8.74 10.67
C TYR A 56 5.36 10.26 10.62
N THR A 57 6.60 10.73 10.75
CA THR A 57 6.92 12.11 10.34
C THR A 57 6.68 12.24 8.84
N ALA A 58 6.27 13.43 8.39
CA ALA A 58 6.08 13.71 6.95
C ALA A 58 7.31 13.28 6.13
N LYS A 59 8.52 13.59 6.63
CA LYS A 59 9.80 13.19 6.02
C LYS A 59 9.95 11.67 5.86
N LYS A 60 9.58 10.88 6.88
CA LYS A 60 9.69 9.41 6.82
C LYS A 60 8.65 8.85 5.85
N LEU A 61 7.40 9.34 5.92
CA LEU A 61 6.32 8.92 5.02
C LEU A 61 6.67 9.25 3.57
N LEU A 62 7.14 10.47 3.29
CA LEU A 62 7.60 10.89 1.97
C LEU A 62 8.70 9.98 1.42
N LYS A 63 9.73 9.70 2.22
CA LYS A 63 10.85 8.83 1.80
C LYS A 63 10.34 7.44 1.43
N ARG A 64 9.41 6.89 2.21
CA ARG A 64 8.82 5.58 1.96
C ARG A 64 7.94 5.61 0.70
N THR A 65 7.01 6.55 0.60
CA THR A 65 6.12 6.70 -0.56
C THR A 65 6.89 6.84 -1.87
N LYS A 66 7.98 7.65 -1.90
CA LYS A 66 8.84 7.79 -3.09
C LYS A 66 9.48 6.48 -3.53
N LEU A 67 10.04 5.73 -2.58
CA LEU A 67 10.66 4.43 -2.87
C LEU A 67 9.66 3.46 -3.50
N PHE A 68 8.42 3.42 -3.00
CA PHE A 68 7.39 2.54 -3.55
C PHE A 68 6.81 3.04 -4.87
N TYR A 69 6.69 4.36 -5.05
CA TYR A 69 6.32 4.96 -6.31
C TYR A 69 7.29 4.59 -7.44
N GLU A 70 8.60 4.70 -7.20
CA GLU A 70 9.65 4.32 -8.17
C GLU A 70 9.52 2.85 -8.59
N ALA A 71 9.35 1.95 -7.64
CA ALA A 71 9.18 0.53 -7.94
C ALA A 71 7.89 0.22 -8.72
N ILE A 72 6.80 0.97 -8.50
CA ILE A 72 5.60 0.85 -9.33
C ILE A 72 5.85 1.35 -10.75
N GLN A 73 6.58 2.45 -10.94
CA GLN A 73 6.94 2.92 -12.29
C GLN A 73 7.73 1.85 -13.06
N GLU A 74 8.65 1.17 -12.38
CA GLU A 74 9.39 0.05 -12.98
C GLU A 74 8.45 -1.10 -13.38
N GLU A 75 7.49 -1.46 -12.52
CA GLU A 75 6.51 -2.53 -12.81
C GLU A 75 5.57 -2.16 -13.96
N ILE A 76 5.08 -0.92 -14.02
CA ILE A 76 4.30 -0.38 -15.14
C ILE A 76 5.09 -0.52 -16.45
N THR A 77 6.38 -0.15 -16.43
CA THR A 77 7.28 -0.25 -17.58
C THR A 77 7.48 -1.71 -17.99
N ARG A 78 7.68 -2.63 -17.03
CA ARG A 78 7.80 -4.07 -17.28
C ARG A 78 6.56 -4.62 -17.97
N ILE A 79 5.37 -4.27 -17.49
CA ILE A 79 4.09 -4.71 -18.07
C ILE A 79 3.93 -4.18 -19.49
N ALA A 80 4.27 -2.92 -19.74
CA ALA A 80 4.18 -2.34 -21.07
C ALA A 80 5.12 -3.01 -22.08
N ILE A 81 6.36 -3.31 -21.68
CA ILE A 81 7.32 -4.07 -22.50
C ILE A 81 6.78 -5.48 -22.79
N GLN A 82 6.28 -6.18 -21.76
CA GLN A 82 5.75 -7.52 -21.92
C GLN A 82 4.55 -7.56 -22.89
N TYR A 83 3.62 -6.59 -22.75
CA TYR A 83 2.49 -6.48 -23.66
C TYR A 83 2.94 -6.28 -25.12
N TYR A 84 3.95 -5.44 -25.35
CA TYR A 84 4.51 -5.24 -26.68
C TYR A 84 5.11 -6.52 -27.26
N LEU A 85 5.84 -7.29 -26.46
CA LEU A 85 6.42 -8.56 -26.89
C LEU A 85 5.36 -9.60 -27.24
N GLU A 86 4.24 -9.62 -26.51
CA GLU A 86 3.15 -10.59 -26.72
C GLU A 86 2.23 -10.24 -27.89
N ASN A 87 1.98 -8.95 -28.12
CA ASN A 87 0.94 -8.49 -29.05
C ASN A 87 1.51 -7.77 -30.28
N ASN A 88 2.83 -7.49 -30.30
CA ASN A 88 3.48 -6.62 -31.28
C ASN A 88 2.82 -5.21 -31.38
N GLU A 89 2.18 -4.77 -30.30
CA GLU A 89 1.44 -3.51 -30.20
C GLU A 89 1.86 -2.80 -28.90
N LYS A 90 2.04 -1.48 -28.96
CA LYS A 90 2.35 -0.70 -27.75
C LYS A 90 1.10 -0.48 -26.90
N LEU A 91 1.26 -0.49 -25.58
CA LEU A 91 0.24 0.09 -24.71
C LEU A 91 0.21 1.60 -24.91
N MET A 92 -0.98 2.10 -25.20
CA MET A 92 -1.30 3.50 -25.45
C MET A 92 -2.45 3.89 -24.53
N ILE A 93 -2.65 5.20 -24.34
CA ILE A 93 -3.72 5.73 -23.47
C ILE A 93 -5.12 5.16 -23.81
N TYR A 94 -5.38 4.81 -25.07
CA TYR A 94 -6.68 4.29 -25.53
C TYR A 94 -6.89 2.78 -25.32
N ASN A 95 -5.85 2.01 -25.02
CA ASN A 95 -5.96 0.55 -24.81
C ASN A 95 -5.41 0.09 -23.45
N CYS A 96 -4.67 0.94 -22.73
CA CYS A 96 -3.99 0.56 -21.49
C CYS A 96 -4.94 0.11 -20.37
N PHE A 97 -6.15 0.67 -20.31
CA PHE A 97 -7.18 0.27 -19.35
C PHE A 97 -7.72 -1.15 -19.60
N LYS A 98 -7.59 -1.70 -20.82
CA LYS A 98 -7.97 -3.08 -21.13
C LYS A 98 -7.01 -4.08 -20.49
N ASN A 99 -5.74 -3.70 -20.30
CA ASN A 99 -4.78 -4.49 -19.56
C ASN A 99 -5.00 -4.29 -18.04
N LYS A 100 -5.74 -5.21 -17.42
CA LYS A 100 -6.11 -5.14 -16.00
C LYS A 100 -4.89 -5.05 -15.05
N ARG A 101 -3.73 -5.60 -15.43
CA ARG A 101 -2.52 -5.52 -14.60
C ARG A 101 -1.92 -4.13 -14.71
N TYR A 102 -1.75 -3.62 -15.92
CA TYR A 102 -1.27 -2.25 -16.15
C TYR A 102 -2.17 -1.22 -15.46
N HIS A 103 -3.49 -1.30 -15.69
CA HIS A 103 -4.44 -0.35 -15.15
C HIS A 103 -4.41 -0.29 -13.62
N PHE A 104 -4.29 -1.45 -12.96
CA PHE A 104 -4.13 -1.51 -11.50
C PHE A 104 -2.90 -0.73 -11.02
N TYR A 105 -1.70 -1.03 -11.55
CA TYR A 105 -0.49 -0.34 -11.12
C TYR A 105 -0.48 1.14 -11.47
N PHE A 106 -1.10 1.52 -12.59
CA PHE A 106 -1.27 2.93 -12.96
C PHE A 106 -2.09 3.71 -11.92
N LEU A 107 -3.21 3.14 -11.43
CA LEU A 107 -4.02 3.78 -10.39
C LEU A 107 -3.29 3.92 -9.04
N GLU A 108 -2.50 2.91 -8.66
CA GLU A 108 -1.65 2.98 -7.46
C GLU A 108 -0.56 4.05 -7.62
N SER A 109 0.05 4.14 -8.80
CA SER A 109 1.02 5.18 -9.16
C SER A 109 0.43 6.59 -9.00
N GLU A 110 -0.75 6.83 -9.56
CA GLU A 110 -1.45 8.12 -9.46
C GLU A 110 -1.70 8.51 -7.99
N SER A 111 -2.12 7.53 -7.17
CA SER A 111 -2.35 7.75 -5.75
C SER A 111 -1.07 8.13 -5.02
N PHE A 112 0.04 7.42 -5.27
CA PHE A 112 1.32 7.75 -4.67
C PHE A 112 1.91 9.07 -5.15
N TYR A 113 1.74 9.42 -6.43
CA TYR A 113 2.14 10.73 -6.94
C TYR A 113 1.44 11.86 -6.19
N ARG A 114 0.12 11.74 -5.96
CA ARG A 114 -0.64 12.71 -5.16
C ARG A 114 -0.14 12.80 -3.73
N PHE A 115 0.10 11.67 -3.06
CA PHE A 115 0.63 11.66 -1.69
C PHE A 115 2.02 12.30 -1.62
N ILE A 116 2.88 12.05 -2.61
CA ILE A 116 4.20 12.69 -2.70
C ILE A 116 4.06 14.21 -2.79
N ASN A 117 3.16 14.71 -3.65
CA ASN A 117 2.95 16.15 -3.80
C ASN A 117 2.50 16.79 -2.48
N ILE A 118 1.48 16.21 -1.81
CA ILE A 118 1.01 16.70 -0.50
C ILE A 118 2.15 16.71 0.52
N LEU A 119 2.92 15.62 0.60
CA LEU A 119 4.05 15.48 1.54
C LEU A 119 5.26 16.37 1.22
N GLN A 120 5.29 17.01 0.06
CA GLN A 120 6.35 17.94 -0.38
C GLN A 120 5.92 19.41 -0.30
N GLU A 121 4.67 19.72 0.04
CA GLU A 121 4.21 21.10 0.21
C GLU A 121 5.08 21.84 1.25
N GLU A 122 5.28 23.14 1.03
CA GLU A 122 6.11 23.98 1.93
C GLU A 122 5.46 24.12 3.31
N GLU A 123 4.13 24.16 3.35
CA GLU A 123 3.38 24.13 4.59
C GLU A 123 3.45 22.72 5.22
N PRO A 124 3.66 22.63 6.54
CA PRO A 124 3.74 21.35 7.20
C PRO A 124 2.38 20.65 7.15
N VAL A 125 2.32 19.56 6.35
CA VAL A 125 1.17 18.64 6.28
C VAL A 125 0.60 18.37 7.66
N GLU A 126 -0.70 18.56 7.82
CA GLU A 126 -1.35 18.43 9.11
C GLU A 126 -1.36 16.97 9.60
N GLU A 127 -1.64 16.78 10.89
CA GLU A 127 -1.67 15.43 11.46
C GLU A 127 -2.71 14.54 10.76
N TYR A 128 -3.92 15.06 10.52
CA TYR A 128 -5.00 14.31 9.89
C TYR A 128 -4.65 13.86 8.46
N GLU A 129 -3.96 14.70 7.68
CA GLU A 129 -3.54 14.36 6.31
C GLU A 129 -2.47 13.27 6.32
N ARG A 130 -1.47 13.39 7.21
CA ARG A 130 -0.48 12.32 7.38
C ARG A 130 -1.13 11.02 7.81
N GLN A 131 -2.16 11.09 8.65
CA GLN A 131 -2.91 9.93 9.08
C GLN A 131 -3.62 9.25 7.91
N TYR A 132 -4.32 10.04 7.10
CA TYR A 132 -4.99 9.58 5.89
C TYR A 132 -3.99 8.94 4.91
N ILE A 133 -2.91 9.65 4.58
CA ILE A 133 -1.89 9.16 3.65
C ILE A 133 -1.25 7.87 4.15
N GLN A 134 -0.92 7.76 5.44
CA GLN A 134 -0.33 6.55 6.00
C GLN A 134 -1.30 5.36 5.97
N LYS A 135 -2.61 5.60 6.16
CA LYS A 135 -3.65 4.57 6.04
C LYS A 135 -3.77 4.08 4.59
N GLU A 136 -3.88 5.00 3.63
CA GLU A 136 -3.97 4.66 2.21
C GLU A 136 -2.70 3.96 1.73
N TYR A 137 -1.53 4.45 2.13
CA TYR A 137 -0.24 3.83 1.86
C TYR A 137 -0.17 2.38 2.37
N ARG A 138 -0.67 2.08 3.58
CA ARG A 138 -0.80 0.70 4.07
C ARG A 138 -1.73 -0.12 3.15
N SER A 139 -2.88 0.43 2.77
CA SER A 139 -3.86 -0.25 1.92
C SER A 139 -3.27 -0.61 0.55
N SER A 140 -2.58 0.33 -0.10
CA SER A 140 -1.89 0.13 -1.37
C SER A 140 -0.84 -0.99 -1.28
N ILE A 141 -0.01 -1.00 -0.22
CA ILE A 141 0.97 -2.06 0.00
C ILE A 141 0.28 -3.44 0.03
N SER A 142 -0.82 -3.57 0.77
CA SER A 142 -1.58 -4.83 0.85
C SER A 142 -2.09 -5.29 -0.51
N LEU A 143 -2.68 -4.37 -1.28
CA LEU A 143 -3.23 -4.65 -2.60
C LEU A 143 -2.14 -5.08 -3.58
N ILE A 144 -1.00 -4.39 -3.58
CA ILE A 144 0.15 -4.71 -4.45
C ILE A 144 0.70 -6.09 -4.13
N ILE A 145 0.96 -6.41 -2.85
CA ILE A 145 1.49 -7.72 -2.47
C ILE A 145 0.51 -8.82 -2.88
N ARG A 146 -0.80 -8.67 -2.61
CA ARG A 146 -1.81 -9.66 -3.01
C ARG A 146 -1.89 -9.83 -4.53
N LYS A 147 -1.70 -8.75 -5.30
CA LYS A 147 -1.69 -8.81 -6.76
C LYS A 147 -0.52 -9.64 -7.30
N GLN A 148 0.65 -9.54 -6.66
CA GLN A 148 1.86 -10.27 -7.07
C GLN A 148 1.94 -11.67 -6.47
N VAL A 149 1.43 -11.86 -5.26
CA VAL A 149 1.41 -13.11 -4.51
C VAL A 149 -0.04 -13.38 -4.07
N PRO A 150 -0.86 -14.01 -4.92
CA PRO A 150 -2.28 -14.24 -4.61
C PRO A 150 -2.52 -15.13 -3.38
N THR A 151 -1.54 -15.95 -3.02
CA THR A 151 -1.55 -16.78 -1.80
C THR A 151 -1.27 -15.97 -0.53
N ALA A 152 -0.80 -14.73 -0.66
CA ALA A 152 -0.46 -13.90 0.48
C ALA A 152 -1.72 -13.53 1.26
N ASN A 153 -1.70 -13.81 2.55
CA ASN A 153 -2.85 -13.65 3.42
C ASN A 153 -2.69 -12.43 4.33
N LEU A 154 -2.67 -11.25 3.70
CA LEU A 154 -2.41 -9.97 4.36
C LEU A 154 -3.65 -9.34 4.97
N PHE A 155 -4.83 -9.50 4.35
CA PHE A 155 -6.07 -8.90 4.85
C PHE A 155 -6.57 -9.53 6.15
N GLU A 156 -6.15 -10.76 6.45
CA GLU A 156 -6.42 -11.43 7.72
C GLU A 156 -5.47 -10.96 8.83
N PHE A 157 -4.33 -10.35 8.49
CA PHE A 157 -3.37 -9.89 9.48
C PHE A 157 -3.85 -8.65 10.22
N ARG A 158 -4.38 -8.87 11.42
CA ARG A 158 -4.71 -7.85 12.42
C ARG A 158 -3.98 -8.19 13.72
N PRO A 159 -2.77 -7.66 13.95
CA PRO A 159 -1.95 -8.09 15.07
C PRO A 159 -2.62 -7.87 16.45
N TYR A 160 -3.64 -7.01 16.58
CA TYR A 160 -4.25 -6.62 17.86
C TYR A 160 -5.77 -6.25 17.79
N SER A 161 -6.56 -6.75 16.83
CA SER A 161 -7.99 -6.40 16.79
C SER A 161 -8.79 -7.06 17.93
N HIS A 162 -9.25 -6.27 18.90
CA HIS A 162 -9.96 -6.74 20.09
C HIS A 162 -11.47 -7.03 19.90
N THR A 163 -11.97 -7.17 18.67
CA THR A 163 -13.41 -7.38 18.42
C THR A 163 -13.64 -8.45 17.34
N ASP A 164 -14.12 -9.61 17.79
CA ASP A 164 -14.93 -10.60 17.07
C ASP A 164 -14.43 -11.15 15.72
N SER A 165 -13.18 -11.61 15.63
CA SER A 165 -12.73 -12.48 14.52
C SER A 165 -11.92 -13.67 15.01
N GLN A 166 -12.22 -14.87 14.49
CA GLN A 166 -11.67 -16.18 14.90
C GLN A 166 -10.17 -16.42 14.62
N HIS A 167 -9.45 -15.44 14.07
CA HIS A 167 -8.05 -15.56 13.67
C HIS A 167 -7.19 -14.51 14.38
N TYR A 168 -6.94 -14.74 15.67
CA TYR A 168 -5.95 -13.98 16.42
C TYR A 168 -4.54 -14.46 16.06
N PHE A 169 -3.65 -13.52 15.80
CA PHE A 169 -2.23 -13.80 15.72
C PHE A 169 -1.61 -13.64 17.12
N ASP A 170 -1.47 -14.74 17.86
CA ASP A 170 -0.76 -14.75 19.16
C ASP A 170 0.73 -14.33 19.01
N LYS A 171 1.26 -14.46 17.79
CA LYS A 171 2.59 -14.01 17.38
C LYS A 171 2.46 -13.36 15.99
N ILE A 172 3.16 -12.25 15.79
CA ILE A 172 3.29 -11.60 14.48
C ILE A 172 3.90 -12.60 13.48
N PRO A 173 3.21 -12.95 12.38
CA PRO A 173 3.74 -13.85 11.37
C PRO A 173 5.01 -13.31 10.74
N THR A 174 5.89 -14.22 10.31
CA THR A 174 7.03 -13.84 9.49
C THR A 174 6.58 -13.40 8.10
N VAL A 175 7.47 -12.70 7.39
CA VAL A 175 7.28 -12.34 5.97
C VAL A 175 6.96 -13.58 5.14
N GLU A 176 7.69 -14.68 5.37
CA GLU A 176 7.49 -15.94 4.66
C GLU A 176 6.09 -16.52 4.91
N GLN A 177 5.58 -16.46 6.15
CA GLN A 177 4.24 -16.94 6.50
C GLN A 177 3.13 -16.09 5.87
N LEU A 178 3.28 -14.77 5.86
CA LEU A 178 2.31 -13.88 5.20
C LEU A 178 2.28 -14.08 3.69
N LEU A 179 3.43 -14.32 3.07
CA LEU A 179 3.52 -14.53 1.62
C LEU A 179 3.04 -15.92 1.19
N SER A 180 3.27 -16.95 2.01
CA SER A 180 2.80 -18.31 1.71
C SER A 180 1.32 -18.51 2.02
N GLY A 181 0.76 -17.74 2.96
CA GLY A 181 -0.56 -17.99 3.51
C GLY A 181 -0.61 -19.19 4.48
N GLU A 182 0.54 -19.84 4.72
CA GLU A 182 0.68 -20.94 5.67
C GLU A 182 1.25 -20.43 6.98
N TYR A 183 0.44 -20.49 8.04
CA TYR A 183 0.86 -20.12 9.38
C TYR A 183 1.35 -21.34 10.15
N ARG A 184 2.60 -21.28 10.63
CA ARG A 184 3.19 -22.29 11.52
C ARG A 184 3.46 -21.65 12.87
N TYR A 185 2.64 -21.98 13.86
CA TYR A 185 2.89 -21.56 15.24
C TYR A 185 3.51 -22.75 15.97
N ASN A 186 4.79 -22.61 16.32
CA ASN A 186 5.44 -23.48 17.31
C ASN A 186 5.12 -22.97 18.72
#